data_AF-A0A6I1H8I1-F1
#
_entry.id   AF-A0A6I1H8I1-F1
#
_cell.length_a   1.000
_cell.length_b   1.000
_cell.length_c   1.000
_cell.angle_alpha   90.00
_cell.angle_beta   90.00
_cell.angle_gamma   90.00
#
_symmetry.space_group_name_H-M   'P 1'
#
loop_
_entity.id
_entity.type
_entity.pdbx_description
1 polymer ?
#
loop_
_entity_poly.entity_id
_entity_poly.type
_entity_poly.pdbx_seq_one_letter_code
_entity_poly.pdbx_strand_id
1 'polypeptide(L)'
;MEDAIRYTEVQYLNLNYLLTIQVGLKHDPLATCCTFHLDTASAETLAAMSVDSLQLLAASMSHESLFKPIGNFKTLLETPPVLAMTLCRVGAVDQDAARGPSRAGQATAARARLA
;
A
#
# COMPACT_ATOMS: atom_id res chain seq x y z
N MET A 1 5.37 -12.96 35.49
CA MET A 1 4.01 -12.80 34.93
C MET A 1 4.23 -11.92 33.73
N GLU A 2 4.40 -12.51 32.55
CA GLU A 2 4.55 -11.74 31.31
C GLU A 2 3.28 -10.91 31.14
N ASP A 3 3.42 -9.58 31.18
CA ASP A 3 2.33 -8.69 30.82
C ASP A 3 1.93 -9.04 29.39
N ALA A 4 0.81 -9.75 29.24
CA ALA A 4 0.27 -10.07 27.94
C ALA A 4 0.11 -8.76 27.18
N ILE A 5 0.86 -8.58 26.09
CA ILE A 5 0.81 -7.37 25.28
C ILE A 5 -0.63 -7.19 24.82
N ARG A 6 -1.32 -6.22 25.42
CA ARG A 6 -2.71 -5.93 25.08
C ARG A 6 -2.71 -4.94 23.94
N TYR A 7 -2.82 -5.47 22.73
CA TYR A 7 -2.96 -4.66 21.53
C TYR A 7 -4.29 -3.91 21.50
N THR A 8 -4.26 -2.67 21.02
CA THR A 8 -5.45 -2.01 20.50
C THR A 8 -5.89 -2.68 19.20
N GLU A 9 -7.14 -2.46 18.80
CA GLU A 9 -7.67 -3.03 17.55
C GLU A 9 -6.78 -2.71 16.33
N VAL A 10 -6.26 -1.47 16.23
CA VAL A 10 -5.40 -1.08 15.11
C VAL A 10 -4.02 -1.73 15.18
N GLN A 11 -3.44 -1.90 16.38
CA GLN A 11 -2.17 -2.62 16.54
C GLN A 11 -2.33 -4.10 16.19
N TYR A 12 -3.45 -4.71 16.59
CA TYR A 12 -3.76 -6.10 16.25
C TYR A 12 -3.92 -6.26 14.73
N LEU A 13 -4.64 -5.34 14.07
CA LEU A 13 -4.79 -5.32 12.62
C LEU A 13 -3.43 -5.17 11.91
N ASN A 14 -2.58 -4.25 12.38
CA ASN A 14 -1.22 -4.06 11.86
C ASN A 14 -0.37 -5.33 11.98
N LEU A 15 -0.40 -5.98 13.14
CA LEU A 15 0.35 -7.23 13.35
C LEU A 15 -0.12 -8.33 12.40
N ASN A 16 -1.43 -8.48 12.22
CA ASN A 16 -1.99 -9.48 11.30
C ASN A 16 -1.58 -9.23 9.86
N TYR A 17 -1.60 -7.97 9.39
CA TYR A 17 -1.08 -7.63 8.06
C TYR A 17 0.39 -8.01 7.92
N LEU A 18 1.25 -7.56 8.85
CA LEU A 18 2.68 -7.82 8.81
C LEU A 18 3.01 -9.32 8.76
N LEU A 19 2.36 -10.12 9.61
CA LEU A 19 2.56 -11.57 9.65
C LEU A 19 2.05 -12.25 8.37
N THR A 20 0.86 -11.87 7.89
CA THR A 20 0.27 -12.43 6.67
C THR A 20 1.18 -12.17 5.47
N ILE A 21 1.65 -10.94 5.33
CA ILE A 21 2.55 -10.56 4.24
C ILE A 21 3.87 -11.30 4.36
N GLN A 22 4.48 -11.38 5.55
CA GLN A 22 5.74 -12.08 5.71
C GLN A 22 5.64 -13.56 5.33
N VAL A 23 4.54 -14.23 5.71
CA VAL A 23 4.29 -15.63 5.29
C VAL A 23 4.12 -15.71 3.78
N GLY A 24 3.34 -14.80 3.18
CA GLY A 24 3.17 -14.71 1.73
C GLY A 24 4.49 -14.53 0.99
N LEU A 25 5.35 -13.63 1.45
CA LEU A 25 6.66 -13.35 0.87
C LEU A 25 7.59 -14.57 0.91
N LYS A 26 7.45 -15.46 1.89
CA LYS A 26 8.21 -16.71 1.96
C LYS A 26 7.71 -17.77 0.96
N HIS A 27 6.45 -17.69 0.54
CA HIS A 27 5.82 -18.67 -0.35
C HIS A 27 5.81 -18.22 -1.82
N ASP A 28 5.30 -17.03 -2.10
CA ASP A 28 5.24 -16.41 -3.42
C ASP A 28 5.50 -14.89 -3.30
N PRO A 29 6.76 -14.45 -3.41
CA PRO A 29 7.11 -13.03 -3.26
C PRO A 29 6.39 -12.14 -4.27
N LEU A 30 6.33 -12.57 -5.55
CA LEU A 30 5.79 -11.74 -6.62
C LEU A 30 4.29 -11.52 -6.45
N ALA A 31 3.53 -12.61 -6.24
CA ALA A 31 2.09 -12.50 -6.02
C ALA A 31 1.77 -11.73 -4.73
N THR A 32 2.59 -11.89 -3.69
CA THR A 32 2.41 -11.16 -2.43
C THR A 32 2.66 -9.67 -2.61
N CYS A 33 3.74 -9.26 -3.29
CA CYS A 33 4.00 -7.86 -3.62
C CYS A 33 2.85 -7.24 -4.42
N CYS A 34 2.31 -7.96 -5.41
CA CYS A 34 1.17 -7.48 -6.20
C CYS A 34 -0.11 -7.35 -5.36
N THR A 35 -0.39 -8.34 -4.50
CA THR A 35 -1.59 -8.37 -3.63
C THR A 35 -1.59 -7.22 -2.62
N PHE A 36 -0.43 -6.94 -2.02
CA PHE A 36 -0.28 -5.95 -0.96
C PHE A 36 0.29 -4.60 -1.44
N HIS A 37 0.45 -4.42 -2.75
CA HIS A 37 0.98 -3.20 -3.36
C HIS A 37 2.34 -2.77 -2.78
N LEU A 38 3.22 -3.73 -2.51
CA LEU A 38 4.54 -3.48 -1.94
C LEU A 38 5.57 -3.21 -3.03
N ASP A 39 6.39 -2.19 -2.83
CA ASP A 39 7.63 -2.05 -3.58
C ASP A 39 8.65 -3.11 -3.12
N THR A 40 9.64 -3.37 -3.96
CA THR A 40 10.65 -4.41 -3.74
C THR A 40 11.45 -4.17 -2.45
N ALA A 41 11.82 -2.93 -2.13
CA ALA A 41 12.64 -2.64 -0.96
C ALA A 41 11.88 -2.88 0.36
N SER A 42 10.60 -2.47 0.40
CA SER A 42 9.72 -2.77 1.54
C SER A 42 9.50 -4.27 1.70
N ALA A 43 9.31 -5.00 0.60
CA ALA A 43 9.11 -6.45 0.62
C ALA A 43 10.35 -7.20 1.14
N GLU A 44 11.55 -6.86 0.64
CA GLU A 44 12.81 -7.45 1.11
C GLU A 44 13.04 -7.19 2.60
N THR A 45 12.80 -5.95 3.04
CA THR A 45 12.91 -5.57 4.46
C THR A 45 11.96 -6.40 5.32
N LEU A 46 10.69 -6.48 4.93
CA LEU A 46 9.67 -7.19 5.70
C LEU A 46 9.89 -8.71 5.74
N ALA A 47 10.41 -9.28 4.65
CA ALA A 47 10.76 -10.70 4.58
C ALA A 47 11.90 -11.06 5.55
N ALA A 48 12.85 -10.14 5.77
CA ALA A 48 14.00 -10.35 6.64
C ALA A 48 13.73 -10.10 8.14
N MET A 49 12.62 -9.45 8.49
CA MET A 49 12.30 -9.13 9.89
C MET A 49 12.01 -10.39 10.73
N SER A 50 12.40 -10.36 12.01
CA SER A 50 11.97 -11.37 12.97
C SER A 50 10.51 -11.16 13.40
N VAL A 51 9.85 -12.21 13.90
CA VAL A 51 8.48 -12.09 14.44
C VAL A 51 8.43 -11.08 15.59
N ASP A 52 9.42 -11.06 16.48
CA ASP A 52 9.50 -10.11 17.58
C ASP A 52 9.61 -8.67 17.07
N SER A 53 10.37 -8.45 15.99
CA SER A 53 10.47 -7.13 15.34
C SER A 53 9.13 -6.69 14.74
N LEU A 54 8.35 -7.61 14.15
CA LEU A 54 7.01 -7.30 13.65
C LEU A 54 6.04 -6.98 14.78
N GLN A 55 6.10 -7.72 15.89
CA GLN A 55 5.30 -7.46 17.09
C GLN A 55 5.62 -6.09 17.71
N LEU A 56 6.90 -5.73 17.78
CA LEU A 56 7.34 -4.43 18.27
C LEU A 56 6.88 -3.28 17.36
N LEU A 57 7.02 -3.44 16.03
CA LEU A 57 6.53 -2.46 15.07
C LEU A 57 5.03 -2.26 15.22
N ALA A 58 4.24 -3.33 15.26
CA ALA A 58 2.80 -3.24 15.46
C ALA A 58 2.44 -2.58 16.80
N ALA A 59 3.13 -2.95 17.89
CA ALA A 59 2.93 -2.35 19.22
C ALA A 59 3.20 -0.84 19.24
N SER A 60 4.15 -0.36 18.43
CA SER A 60 4.46 1.07 18.36
C SER A 60 3.39 1.92 17.66
N MET A 61 2.46 1.29 16.93
CA MET A 61 1.47 1.97 16.09
C MET A 61 0.07 1.98 16.74
N SER A 62 -0.06 2.66 17.89
CA SER A 62 -1.29 2.61 18.71
C SER A 62 -2.53 3.24 18.09
N HIS A 63 -2.35 4.18 17.16
CA HIS A 63 -3.42 4.98 16.55
C HIS A 63 -3.29 5.12 15.04
N GLU A 64 -2.36 4.40 14.41
CA GLU A 64 -2.07 4.54 12.99
C GLU A 64 -2.11 3.17 12.30
N SER A 65 -2.75 3.12 11.14
CA SER A 65 -2.72 1.90 10.31
C SER A 65 -1.44 1.92 9.48
N LEU A 66 -0.66 0.85 9.55
CA LEU A 66 0.51 0.67 8.68
C LEU A 66 0.11 0.50 7.21
N PHE A 67 -1.13 0.05 6.97
CA PHE A 67 -1.64 -0.23 5.63
C PHE A 67 -2.78 0.72 5.30
N LYS A 68 -2.66 1.39 4.16
CA LYS A 68 -3.69 2.31 3.65
C LYS A 68 -4.64 1.57 2.71
N PRO A 69 -5.90 2.03 2.59
CA PRO A 69 -6.77 1.54 1.53
C PRO A 69 -6.11 1.71 0.16
N ILE A 70 -6.35 0.74 -0.73
CA ILE A 70 -5.97 0.78 -2.14
C ILE A 70 -6.44 2.10 -2.79
N GLY A 71 -5.66 2.64 -3.73
CA GLY A 71 -5.88 3.99 -4.29
C GLY A 71 -7.26 4.28 -4.89
N ASN A 72 -7.99 3.26 -5.37
CA ASN A 72 -9.35 3.39 -5.89
C ASN A 72 -10.44 2.88 -4.92
N PHE A 73 -10.16 2.83 -3.62
CA PHE A 73 -11.05 2.25 -2.60
C PHE A 73 -12.50 2.78 -2.67
N LYS A 74 -12.69 4.11 -2.83
CA LYS A 74 -14.03 4.70 -2.97
C LYS A 74 -14.81 4.11 -4.15
N THR A 75 -14.16 3.97 -5.30
CA THR A 75 -14.77 3.36 -6.50
C THR A 75 -15.15 1.91 -6.25
N LEU A 76 -14.32 1.15 -5.51
CA LEU A 76 -14.64 -0.23 -5.16
C LEU A 76 -15.89 -0.34 -4.28
N LEU A 77 -16.07 0.58 -3.33
CA LEU A 77 -17.27 0.62 -2.47
C LEU A 77 -18.56 0.92 -3.24
N GLU A 78 -18.44 1.64 -4.36
CA GLU A 78 -19.58 2.07 -5.18
C GLU A 78 -19.88 1.11 -6.35
N THR A 79 -19.00 0.14 -6.61
CA THR A 79 -19.10 -0.76 -7.77
C THR A 79 -19.74 -2.10 -7.38
N PRO A 80 -20.55 -2.73 -8.26
CA PRO A 80 -20.97 -4.11 -8.09
C PRO A 80 -19.79 -5.06 -7.81
N PRO A 81 -19.88 -5.95 -6.79
CA PRO A 81 -18.77 -6.82 -6.39
C PRO A 81 -18.16 -7.66 -7.51
N VAL A 82 -18.97 -8.04 -8.52
CA VAL A 82 -18.52 -8.82 -9.70
C VAL A 82 -17.44 -8.11 -10.52
N LEU A 83 -17.32 -6.78 -10.41
CA LEU A 83 -16.31 -5.98 -11.12
C LEU A 83 -15.13 -5.55 -10.24
N ALA A 84 -15.19 -5.79 -8.92
CA ALA A 84 -14.22 -5.25 -7.97
C ALA A 84 -12.78 -5.68 -8.28
N MET A 85 -12.55 -6.97 -8.57
CA MET A 85 -11.21 -7.48 -8.89
C MET A 85 -10.62 -6.90 -10.18
N THR A 86 -11.47 -6.66 -11.19
CA THR A 86 -11.04 -6.00 -12.43
C THR A 86 -10.61 -4.57 -12.16
N LEU A 87 -11.38 -3.84 -11.34
CA LEU A 87 -11.04 -2.48 -10.95
C LEU A 87 -9.80 -2.39 -10.05
N CYS A 88 -9.61 -3.33 -9.12
CA CYS A 88 -8.39 -3.39 -8.29
C CYS A 88 -7.12 -3.48 -9.15
N ARG A 89 -7.16 -4.29 -10.22
CA ARG A 89 -6.00 -4.49 -11.10
C ARG A 89 -5.71 -3.31 -12.03
N VAL A 90 -6.76 -2.64 -12.52
CA VAL A 90 -6.63 -1.52 -13.45
C VAL A 90 -6.36 -0.20 -12.73
N GLY A 91 -6.97 0.02 -11.55
CA GLY A 91 -6.81 1.24 -10.77
C GLY A 91 -5.48 1.39 -10.03
N ALA A 92 -4.66 0.34 -9.99
CA ALA A 92 -3.28 0.39 -9.49
C ALA A 92 -2.30 1.04 -10.49
N VAL A 93 -2.72 1.21 -11.75
CA VAL A 93 -2.00 2.04 -12.73
C VAL A 93 -2.36 3.49 -12.42
N ASP A 94 -1.41 4.14 -11.74
CA ASP A 94 -1.37 5.54 -11.35
C ASP A 94 -2.31 6.49 -12.14
N GLN A 95 -3.32 7.04 -11.46
CA GLN A 95 -4.22 8.04 -12.03
C GLN A 95 -3.49 9.35 -12.36
N ASP A 96 -2.32 9.63 -11.75
CA ASP A 96 -1.50 10.79 -12.10
C ASP A 96 -0.60 10.51 -13.31
N ALA A 97 -0.20 9.27 -13.59
CA ALA A 97 0.46 8.92 -14.85
C ALA A 97 -0.48 9.03 -16.07
N ALA A 98 -1.79 8.80 -15.86
CA ALA A 98 -2.82 8.97 -16.89
C ALA A 98 -3.14 10.45 -17.18
N ARG A 99 -2.81 11.38 -16.26
CA ARG A 99 -2.79 12.82 -16.53
C ARG A 99 -1.48 13.18 -17.23
N GLY A 100 -1.45 12.95 -18.55
CA GLY A 100 -0.36 13.45 -19.39
C GLY A 100 -0.08 14.95 -19.14
N PRO A 101 1.15 15.43 -19.41
CA PRO A 101 1.58 16.77 -19.01
C PRO A 101 0.57 17.82 -19.47
N SER A 102 0.04 18.57 -18.50
CA SER A 102 -0.94 19.62 -18.75
C SER A 102 -0.39 20.56 -19.84
N ARG A 103 -1.04 20.58 -21.01
CA ARG A 103 -0.68 21.44 -22.16
C ARG A 103 -0.67 22.94 -21.80
N ALA A 104 -1.18 23.32 -20.63
CA ALA A 104 -1.18 24.69 -20.13
C ALA A 104 0.23 25.27 -19.87
N GLY A 105 1.25 24.44 -19.59
CA GLY A 105 2.61 24.91 -19.32
C GLY A 105 3.46 25.23 -20.56
N GLN A 106 3.11 24.67 -21.73
CA GLN A 106 3.93 24.82 -22.95
C GLN A 106 3.61 26.11 -23.73
N ALA A 107 2.43 26.68 -23.56
CA ALA A 107 2.04 27.93 -24.25
C ALA A 107 2.80 29.16 -23.71
N THR A 108 3.19 29.17 -22.42
CA THR A 108 3.90 30.29 -21.81
C THR A 108 5.39 30.32 -22.19
N ALA A 109 6.01 29.14 -22.36
CA ALA A 109 7.43 29.05 -22.73
C ALA A 109 7.69 29.44 -24.20
N ALA A 110 6.73 29.23 -25.11
CA ALA A 110 6.86 29.61 -26.52
C ALA A 110 6.81 31.13 -26.74
N ARG A 111 6.12 31.88 -25.86
CA ARG A 111 6.04 33.35 -25.93
C ARG A 111 7.30 34.07 -25.43
N ALA A 112 8.11 33.43 -24.60
CA ALA A 112 9.34 34.02 -24.07
C ALA A 112 10.56 33.88 -24.99
N ARG A 113 10.47 33.11 -26.08
CA ARG A 113 11.57 32.89 -27.05
C ARG A 113 11.48 33.79 -28.30
N LEU A 114 10.49 34.67 -28.35
CA LEU A 114 10.22 35.57 -29.49
C LEU A 114 10.14 37.05 -29.07
N ALA A 115 10.64 37.40 -27.88
CA ALA A 115 10.76 38.77 -27.40
C ALA A 115 12.24 39.12 -27.19
#